data_AF-A0A928NWH3-F1
#
_entry.id   AF-A0A928NWH3-F1
#
_cell.length_a   1.000
_cell.length_b   1.000
_cell.length_c   1.000
_cell.angle_alpha   90.00
_cell.angle_beta   90.00
_cell.angle_gamma   90.00
#
_symmetry.space_group_name_H-M   'P 1'
#
loop_
_entity.id
_entity.type
_entity.pdbx_description
1 polymer ?
#
loop_
_entity_poly.entity_id
_entity_poly.type
_entity_poly.pdbx_seq_one_letter_code
_entity_poly.pdbx_strand_id
1 'polypeptide(L)'
;MKKVIIALIAICLALVCVIIIKICVSDTPDDTVITNTSTPEATTPESTPVGTATPTPTDEPIIPVVTDPPPPLHETIDPDTLSGDEKAAYTWCDKAYEAAKESKSLSKGSDTESINSKWSSVYDVVCNQMTRYYDYYLSGGISYKSFECLMNSYAQIPSASGIAKGYIEVAKSKEQSGSIVDNFVQYVNKGKYMKATMLLKDISNASSIVTIKDLFASNTDAFKQGITAAVTEYMVRYELAEGKSYLEALKGLGVDEHIQTEADRLEAYRKFQDVELVNCNVTTTLENIYTHCLIAYPEINFQSKSTYNWCGVDCLTVSEFVAILNALYEKGYIIVDANLFYDAENDTINTTLKLPKGKKPLLLTFDDVTYDSRKDNRGMIDKLILDEDGYVCTYTKHADGREVISYENEIFPIINAFVREHPDFTFHGSRGTLFFTGFDGICGYRTQSNPIDDNEAQLGLDRQSEIIEAKQVIEALRDEGWTFGSHSYKHSRMSNLSASSFRSDTNRWLEEVGAIVGDTILFCWPYGDHGGGELRKNAEHKYLFDNGFKFFFGCGAKRFYANETDGNGIFSDRKAITGEALHYYSLGYKTYIQEYSYLFDPNSIWDPYRLPYKSNYLPEEVGVK
;
A
#
# COMPACT_ATOMS: atom_id res chain seq x y z
N MET A 1 15.30 -41.00 -23.04
CA MET A 1 14.73 -40.76 -24.39
C MET A 1 13.34 -41.38 -24.59
N LYS A 2 13.14 -42.71 -24.57
CA LYS A 2 11.78 -43.30 -24.76
C LYS A 2 10.70 -42.80 -23.78
N LYS A 3 11.02 -42.60 -22.50
CA LYS A 3 10.08 -42.04 -21.51
C LYS A 3 9.76 -40.55 -21.73
N VAL A 4 10.70 -39.78 -22.27
CA VAL A 4 10.51 -38.35 -22.59
C VAL A 4 9.67 -38.20 -23.87
N ILE A 5 9.85 -39.10 -24.83
CA ILE A 5 9.05 -39.15 -26.07
C ILE A 5 7.59 -39.53 -25.75
N ILE A 6 7.36 -40.48 -24.84
CA ILE A 6 6.00 -40.85 -24.40
C ILE A 6 5.30 -39.70 -23.66
N ALA A 7 6.02 -38.98 -22.79
CA ALA A 7 5.48 -37.80 -22.10
C ALA A 7 5.14 -36.66 -23.08
N LEU A 8 6.00 -36.41 -24.08
CA LEU A 8 5.73 -35.42 -25.13
C LEU A 8 4.54 -35.81 -26.01
N ILE A 9 4.37 -37.09 -26.34
CA ILE A 9 3.21 -37.59 -27.11
C ILE A 9 1.90 -37.43 -26.31
N ALA A 10 1.93 -37.70 -25.00
CA ALA A 10 0.76 -37.51 -24.12
C ALA A 10 0.37 -36.02 -23.98
N ILE A 11 1.36 -35.12 -23.88
CA ILE A 11 1.13 -33.68 -23.85
C ILE A 11 0.57 -33.17 -25.19
N CYS A 12 1.10 -33.66 -26.33
CA CYS A 12 0.57 -33.33 -27.65
C CYS A 12 -0.87 -33.85 -27.86
N LEU A 13 -1.21 -35.04 -27.37
CA LEU A 13 -2.57 -35.59 -27.44
C LEU A 13 -3.56 -34.77 -26.59
N ALA A 14 -3.15 -34.33 -25.40
CA ALA A 14 -3.97 -33.45 -24.54
C ALA A 14 -4.23 -32.08 -25.21
N LEU A 15 -3.21 -31.49 -25.84
CA LEU A 15 -3.35 -30.23 -26.59
C LEU A 15 -4.26 -30.38 -27.82
N VAL A 16 -4.20 -31.51 -28.54
CA VAL A 16 -5.08 -31.77 -29.69
C VAL A 16 -6.54 -31.94 -29.25
N CYS A 17 -6.82 -32.60 -28.12
CA CYS A 17 -8.18 -32.70 -27.58
C CYS A 17 -8.76 -31.33 -27.20
N VAL A 18 -7.96 -30.44 -26.61
CA VAL A 18 -8.38 -29.06 -26.28
C VAL A 18 -8.68 -28.24 -27.54
N ILE A 19 -7.93 -28.44 -28.63
CA ILE A 19 -8.17 -27.75 -29.91
C ILE A 19 -9.44 -28.29 -30.60
N ILE A 20 -9.70 -29.60 -30.57
CA ILE A 20 -10.91 -30.20 -31.17
C ILE A 20 -12.18 -29.75 -30.43
N ILE A 21 -12.13 -29.61 -29.10
CA ILE A 21 -13.24 -29.06 -28.31
C ILE A 21 -13.51 -27.59 -28.68
N LYS A 22 -12.48 -26.82 -29.03
CA LYS A 22 -12.59 -25.42 -29.46
C LYS A 22 -13.23 -25.24 -30.84
N ILE A 23 -13.14 -26.25 -31.72
CA ILE A 23 -13.72 -26.22 -33.08
C ILE A 23 -15.17 -26.72 -33.09
N CYS A 24 -15.55 -27.62 -32.17
CA CYS A 24 -16.92 -28.17 -32.13
C CYS A 24 -17.99 -27.26 -31.51
N VAL A 25 -17.62 -26.09 -30.95
CA VAL A 25 -18.56 -25.16 -30.30
C VAL A 25 -18.97 -23.98 -31.20
N SER A 26 -18.42 -23.86 -32.41
CA SER A 26 -18.68 -22.71 -33.29
C SER A 26 -19.73 -22.90 -34.40
N ASP A 27 -20.42 -24.03 -34.49
CA ASP A 27 -21.40 -24.26 -35.57
C ASP A 27 -22.77 -24.72 -35.08
N THR A 28 -23.72 -23.78 -34.97
CA THR A 28 -25.13 -24.01 -35.31
C THR A 28 -25.79 -22.70 -35.77
N PRO A 29 -26.56 -22.69 -36.88
CA PRO A 29 -27.21 -21.51 -37.45
C PRO A 29 -28.72 -21.35 -37.10
N ASP A 30 -29.12 -20.08 -37.02
CA ASP A 30 -30.38 -19.37 -37.35
C ASP A 30 -31.82 -19.84 -37.00
N ASP A 31 -32.54 -18.81 -36.51
CA ASP A 31 -33.93 -18.40 -36.75
C ASP A 31 -35.14 -19.24 -36.29
N THR A 32 -36.01 -18.61 -35.48
CA THR A 32 -37.35 -18.19 -35.97
C THR A 32 -38.10 -17.25 -35.03
N VAL A 33 -38.64 -16.21 -35.65
CA VAL A 33 -39.58 -15.18 -35.17
C VAL A 33 -40.96 -15.80 -34.85
N ILE A 34 -41.54 -15.45 -33.69
CA ILE A 34 -43.01 -15.37 -33.52
C ILE A 34 -43.37 -14.16 -32.65
N THR A 35 -44.12 -13.24 -33.26
CA THR A 35 -44.83 -12.11 -32.65
C THR A 35 -46.05 -12.57 -31.85
N ASN A 36 -46.35 -11.95 -30.71
CA ASN A 36 -47.68 -11.36 -30.47
C ASN A 36 -47.77 -10.50 -29.20
N THR A 37 -48.60 -9.47 -29.37
CA THR A 37 -48.98 -8.32 -28.55
C THR A 37 -49.85 -8.64 -27.33
N SER A 38 -49.69 -7.91 -26.22
CA SER A 38 -50.77 -7.14 -25.54
C SER A 38 -50.36 -6.67 -24.12
N THR A 39 -50.28 -5.35 -23.91
CA THR A 39 -50.62 -4.63 -22.65
C THR A 39 -52.14 -4.33 -22.64
N PRO A 40 -52.83 -3.91 -21.55
CA PRO A 40 -52.37 -3.13 -20.36
C PRO A 40 -52.85 -3.77 -19.02
N GLU A 41 -52.57 -3.28 -17.81
CA GLU A 41 -53.17 -2.10 -17.16
C GLU A 41 -52.64 -1.93 -15.73
N ALA A 42 -52.71 -0.70 -15.22
CA ALA A 42 -52.23 -0.25 -13.92
C ALA A 42 -53.30 -0.39 -12.82
N THR A 43 -52.89 -0.70 -11.58
CA THR A 43 -53.58 -0.28 -10.35
C THR A 43 -52.63 -0.28 -9.14
N THR A 44 -52.44 0.89 -8.52
CA THR A 44 -52.15 1.07 -7.09
C THR A 44 -53.40 0.73 -6.25
N PRO A 45 -53.27 0.37 -4.96
CA PRO A 45 -53.49 1.41 -3.94
C PRO A 45 -52.73 1.23 -2.59
N GLU A 46 -52.48 2.40 -2.00
CA GLU A 46 -52.59 2.82 -0.58
C GLU A 46 -52.00 2.06 0.62
N SER A 47 -51.40 2.92 1.44
CA SER A 47 -50.94 2.88 2.83
C SER A 47 -52.03 2.68 3.88
N THR A 48 -51.65 2.17 5.06
CA THR A 48 -51.73 2.77 6.43
C THR A 48 -51.63 1.65 7.52
N PRO A 49 -51.50 1.92 8.84
CA PRO A 49 -50.28 1.66 9.60
C PRO A 49 -50.53 0.78 10.86
N VAL A 50 -49.60 0.82 11.82
CA VAL A 50 -49.71 0.46 13.27
C VAL A 50 -48.98 -0.82 13.67
N GLY A 51 -48.11 -0.68 14.70
CA GLY A 51 -47.82 -1.78 15.62
C GLY A 51 -46.42 -1.77 16.22
N THR A 52 -46.16 -0.90 17.19
CA THR A 52 -45.03 -1.00 18.12
C THR A 52 -45.12 -2.28 18.96
N ALA A 53 -44.10 -3.14 18.90
CA ALA A 53 -43.84 -4.18 19.91
C ALA A 53 -42.33 -4.36 20.12
N THR A 54 -41.93 -4.25 21.38
CA THR A 54 -40.60 -4.42 21.95
C THR A 54 -40.08 -5.86 21.74
N PRO A 55 -38.79 -6.09 21.44
CA PRO A 55 -38.26 -7.44 21.23
C PRO A 55 -37.94 -8.16 22.55
N THR A 56 -38.34 -9.42 22.64
CA THR A 56 -37.88 -10.41 23.63
C THR A 56 -36.74 -11.24 22.99
N PRO A 57 -35.68 -11.63 23.71
CA PRO A 57 -34.55 -12.35 23.14
C PRO A 57 -34.86 -13.84 23.03
N THR A 58 -34.98 -14.37 21.82
CA THR A 58 -34.96 -15.81 21.58
C THR A 58 -34.33 -16.13 20.23
N ASP A 59 -33.39 -17.06 20.32
CA ASP A 59 -32.81 -17.93 19.30
C ASP A 59 -31.84 -17.30 18.28
N GLU A 60 -30.55 -17.49 18.57
CA GLU A 60 -29.51 -17.51 17.55
C GLU A 60 -29.91 -18.47 16.42
N PRO A 61 -29.80 -18.07 15.13
CA PRO A 61 -30.02 -18.98 14.04
C PRO A 61 -28.90 -20.04 14.06
N ILE A 62 -29.28 -21.28 14.36
CA ILE A 62 -28.45 -22.45 14.10
C ILE A 62 -28.14 -22.43 12.60
N ILE A 63 -26.90 -22.09 12.25
CA ILE A 63 -26.37 -22.26 10.90
C ILE A 63 -26.53 -23.75 10.57
N PRO A 64 -27.30 -24.14 9.54
CA PRO A 64 -27.37 -25.53 9.15
C PRO A 64 -25.97 -25.94 8.70
N VAL A 65 -25.41 -26.97 9.34
CA VAL A 65 -24.24 -27.67 8.83
C VAL A 65 -24.65 -28.18 7.45
N VAL A 66 -24.17 -27.52 6.40
CA VAL A 66 -24.35 -27.97 5.03
C VAL A 66 -23.58 -29.27 4.90
N THR A 67 -24.28 -30.39 5.00
CA THR A 67 -23.71 -31.69 4.65
C THR A 67 -23.63 -31.74 3.14
N ASP A 68 -22.41 -31.83 2.59
CA ASP A 68 -22.17 -31.99 1.16
C ASP A 68 -23.06 -33.12 0.60
N PRO A 69 -23.68 -32.94 -0.59
CA PRO A 69 -24.46 -33.99 -1.21
C PRO A 69 -23.63 -35.28 -1.41
N PRO A 70 -24.28 -36.46 -1.50
CA PRO A 70 -23.57 -37.70 -1.76
C PRO A 70 -22.89 -37.64 -3.14
N PRO A 71 -21.67 -38.19 -3.29
CA PRO A 71 -20.95 -38.13 -4.55
C PRO A 71 -21.69 -38.92 -5.64
N PRO A 72 -21.47 -38.62 -6.94
CA PRO A 72 -22.06 -39.34 -8.08
C PRO A 72 -21.60 -40.82 -8.20
N LEU A 73 -20.90 -41.33 -7.20
CA LEU A 73 -20.29 -42.65 -7.13
C LEU A 73 -21.27 -43.82 -7.22
N HIS A 74 -22.47 -43.69 -6.64
CA HIS A 74 -23.36 -44.84 -6.49
C HIS A 74 -24.07 -45.29 -7.78
N GLU A 75 -24.05 -44.49 -8.85
CA GLU A 75 -24.90 -44.77 -10.03
C GLU A 75 -24.14 -45.31 -11.26
N THR A 76 -22.81 -45.35 -11.28
CA THR A 76 -22.06 -45.52 -12.54
C THR A 76 -21.02 -46.65 -12.60
N ILE A 77 -20.68 -47.31 -11.49
CA ILE A 77 -19.83 -48.51 -11.48
C ILE A 77 -20.54 -49.59 -10.68
N ASP A 78 -20.87 -50.70 -11.34
CA ASP A 78 -21.36 -51.91 -10.66
C ASP A 78 -20.17 -52.58 -9.94
N PRO A 79 -20.11 -52.55 -8.59
CA PRO A 79 -18.99 -53.12 -7.85
C PRO A 79 -18.80 -54.61 -8.15
N ASP A 80 -19.85 -55.33 -8.56
CA ASP A 80 -19.78 -56.75 -8.87
C ASP A 80 -19.00 -57.07 -10.15
N THR A 81 -18.73 -56.06 -10.98
CA THR A 81 -17.92 -56.18 -12.20
C THR A 81 -16.42 -55.99 -11.97
N LEU A 82 -16.00 -55.52 -10.78
CA LEU A 82 -14.60 -55.25 -10.44
C LEU A 82 -13.86 -56.50 -9.96
N SER A 83 -12.59 -56.64 -10.35
CA SER A 83 -11.67 -57.63 -9.79
C SER A 83 -11.40 -57.39 -8.30
N GLY A 84 -10.84 -58.40 -7.59
CA GLY A 84 -10.57 -58.26 -6.15
C GLY A 84 -9.64 -57.11 -5.78
N ASP A 85 -8.68 -56.78 -6.66
CA ASP A 85 -7.75 -55.67 -6.46
C ASP A 85 -8.41 -54.32 -6.74
N GLU A 86 -9.26 -54.25 -7.76
CA GLU A 86 -10.06 -53.07 -8.09
C GLU A 86 -11.10 -52.77 -7.00
N LYS A 87 -11.75 -53.79 -6.43
CA LYS A 87 -12.67 -53.64 -5.28
C LYS A 87 -11.96 -53.04 -4.07
N ALA A 88 -10.74 -53.49 -3.79
CA ALA A 88 -9.94 -52.97 -2.68
C ALA A 88 -9.53 -51.51 -2.90
N ALA A 89 -9.09 -51.16 -4.12
CA ALA A 89 -8.77 -49.78 -4.48
C ALA A 89 -10.02 -48.87 -4.44
N TYR A 90 -11.16 -49.36 -4.92
CA TYR A 90 -12.44 -48.66 -4.88
C TYR A 90 -12.87 -48.37 -3.44
N THR A 91 -12.84 -49.40 -2.57
CA THR A 91 -13.15 -49.25 -1.14
C THR A 91 -12.23 -48.23 -0.45
N TRP A 92 -10.96 -48.18 -0.86
CA TRP A 92 -10.03 -47.18 -0.34
C TRP A 92 -10.36 -45.76 -0.83
N CYS A 93 -10.79 -45.60 -2.09
CA CYS A 93 -11.24 -44.32 -2.64
C CYS A 93 -12.46 -43.77 -1.87
N ASP A 94 -13.38 -44.64 -1.46
CA ASP A 94 -14.52 -44.27 -0.60
C ASP A 94 -14.05 -43.82 0.78
N LYS A 95 -13.14 -44.57 1.42
CA LYS A 95 -12.55 -44.16 2.71
C LYS A 95 -11.85 -42.81 2.63
N ALA A 96 -11.13 -42.55 1.53
CA ALA A 96 -10.46 -41.27 1.31
C ALA A 96 -11.46 -40.12 1.23
N TYR A 97 -12.60 -40.34 0.57
CA TYR A 97 -13.69 -39.37 0.49
C TYR A 97 -14.41 -39.15 1.82
N GLU A 98 -14.69 -40.23 2.56
CA GLU A 98 -15.27 -40.12 3.91
C GLU A 98 -14.39 -39.29 4.85
N ALA A 99 -13.07 -39.48 4.80
CA ALA A 99 -12.13 -38.64 5.56
C ALA A 99 -12.13 -37.18 5.08
N ALA A 100 -12.22 -36.97 3.75
CA ALA A 100 -12.23 -35.64 3.15
C ALA A 100 -13.46 -34.81 3.53
N LYS A 101 -14.63 -35.42 3.77
CA LYS A 101 -15.82 -34.72 4.30
C LYS A 101 -15.57 -34.06 5.67
N GLU A 102 -14.67 -34.63 6.46
CA GLU A 102 -14.22 -34.04 7.72
C GLU A 102 -12.99 -33.13 7.57
N SER A 103 -12.66 -32.72 6.33
CA SER A 103 -11.43 -31.98 6.01
C SER A 103 -10.14 -32.66 6.50
N LYS A 104 -10.07 -34.00 6.39
CA LYS A 104 -8.89 -34.79 6.77
C LYS A 104 -8.34 -35.54 5.56
N SER A 105 -7.01 -35.68 5.52
CA SER A 105 -6.34 -36.56 4.56
C SER A 105 -6.02 -37.90 5.22
N LEU A 106 -6.16 -39.00 4.48
CA LEU A 106 -5.62 -40.28 4.91
C LEU A 106 -4.10 -40.24 4.88
N SER A 107 -3.47 -40.74 5.94
CA SER A 107 -2.02 -40.91 6.00
C SER A 107 -1.56 -42.11 5.19
N LYS A 108 -0.29 -42.11 4.80
CA LYS A 108 0.35 -43.27 4.17
C LYS A 108 0.28 -44.48 5.10
N GLY A 109 -0.09 -45.64 4.55
CA GLY A 109 -0.19 -46.90 5.29
C GLY A 109 -0.21 -48.13 4.37
N SER A 110 -0.47 -49.30 4.96
CA SER A 110 -0.48 -50.60 4.25
C SER A 110 -1.40 -50.61 3.02
N ASP A 111 -2.54 -49.93 3.09
CA ASP A 111 -3.50 -49.86 1.99
C ASP A 111 -2.93 -49.09 0.79
N THR A 112 -2.27 -47.95 1.03
CA THR A 112 -1.62 -47.15 -0.02
C THR A 112 -0.43 -47.89 -0.65
N GLU A 113 0.32 -48.69 0.13
CA GLU A 113 1.42 -49.51 -0.37
C GLU A 113 0.91 -50.67 -1.22
N SER A 114 -0.19 -51.31 -0.78
CA SER A 114 -0.88 -52.37 -1.51
C SER A 114 -1.39 -51.87 -2.87
N ILE A 115 -2.11 -50.75 -2.89
CA ILE A 115 -2.61 -50.12 -4.13
C ILE A 115 -1.45 -49.74 -5.05
N ASN A 116 -0.36 -49.18 -4.52
CA ASN A 116 0.81 -48.82 -5.31
C ASN A 116 1.50 -50.05 -5.92
N SER A 117 1.60 -51.16 -5.19
CA SER A 117 2.21 -52.40 -5.70
C SER A 117 1.42 -53.03 -6.86
N LYS A 118 0.12 -52.71 -6.97
CA LYS A 118 -0.83 -53.23 -7.95
C LYS A 118 -1.28 -52.14 -8.94
N TRP A 119 -0.51 -51.06 -9.06
CA TRP A 119 -0.94 -49.85 -9.77
C TRP A 119 -1.50 -50.12 -11.17
N SER A 120 -0.86 -50.98 -11.97
CA SER A 120 -1.31 -51.29 -13.33
C SER A 120 -2.71 -51.89 -13.41
N SER A 121 -3.16 -52.64 -12.40
CA SER A 121 -4.49 -53.26 -12.38
C SER A 121 -5.56 -52.40 -11.72
N VAL A 122 -5.19 -51.32 -11.05
CA VAL A 122 -6.12 -50.42 -10.34
C VAL A 122 -6.08 -48.98 -10.88
N TYR A 123 -5.22 -48.71 -11.87
CA TYR A 123 -4.99 -47.40 -12.45
C TYR A 123 -6.29 -46.72 -12.87
N ASP A 124 -7.12 -47.42 -13.66
CA ASP A 124 -8.36 -46.85 -14.19
C ASP A 124 -9.34 -46.53 -13.07
N VAL A 125 -9.49 -47.41 -12.07
CA VAL A 125 -10.35 -47.17 -10.91
C VAL A 125 -9.91 -45.92 -10.14
N VAL A 126 -8.63 -45.83 -9.78
CA VAL A 126 -8.10 -44.72 -8.97
C VAL A 126 -8.10 -43.40 -9.75
N CYS A 127 -7.70 -43.41 -11.03
CA CYS A 127 -7.61 -42.19 -11.83
C CYS A 127 -8.99 -41.69 -12.27
N ASN A 128 -9.89 -42.57 -12.71
CA ASN A 128 -11.26 -42.16 -13.04
C ASN A 128 -11.95 -41.58 -11.81
N GLN A 129 -11.64 -42.07 -10.62
CA GLN A 129 -12.22 -41.56 -9.40
C GLN A 129 -11.70 -40.17 -9.02
N MET A 130 -10.40 -39.90 -9.17
CA MET A 130 -9.85 -38.54 -9.05
C MET A 130 -10.51 -37.57 -10.04
N THR A 131 -10.70 -37.98 -11.32
CA THR A 131 -11.38 -37.17 -12.34
C THR A 131 -12.81 -36.85 -11.95
N ARG A 132 -13.60 -37.84 -11.51
CA ARG A 132 -14.99 -37.63 -11.10
C ARG A 132 -15.10 -36.72 -9.89
N TYR A 133 -14.21 -36.85 -8.91
CA TYR A 133 -14.20 -35.94 -7.77
C TYR A 133 -13.81 -34.52 -8.17
N TYR A 134 -12.94 -34.38 -9.16
CA TYR A 134 -12.63 -33.07 -9.72
C TYR A 134 -13.85 -32.48 -10.43
N ASP A 135 -14.56 -33.24 -11.27
CA ASP A 135 -15.81 -32.79 -11.89
C ASP A 135 -16.87 -32.42 -10.84
N TYR A 136 -16.94 -33.18 -9.74
CA TYR A 136 -17.84 -32.92 -8.62
C TYR A 136 -17.47 -31.65 -7.85
N TYR A 137 -16.18 -31.39 -7.65
CA TYR A 137 -15.69 -30.08 -7.19
C TYR A 137 -16.08 -28.99 -8.18
N LEU A 138 -15.92 -29.22 -9.48
CA LEU A 138 -16.25 -28.22 -10.50
C LEU A 138 -17.74 -27.85 -10.51
N SER A 139 -18.63 -28.79 -10.17
CA SER A 139 -20.08 -28.59 -10.05
C SER A 139 -20.52 -28.07 -8.67
N GLY A 140 -19.60 -27.79 -7.74
CA GLY A 140 -19.90 -27.28 -6.40
C GLY A 140 -20.39 -28.33 -5.40
N GLY A 141 -20.18 -29.62 -5.68
CA GLY A 141 -20.63 -30.71 -4.82
C GLY A 141 -19.71 -31.04 -3.64
N ILE A 142 -18.47 -30.52 -3.65
CA ILE A 142 -17.49 -30.64 -2.57
C ILE A 142 -16.68 -29.34 -2.48
N SER A 143 -16.37 -28.87 -1.27
CA SER A 143 -15.55 -27.66 -1.06
C SER A 143 -14.09 -27.83 -1.54
N TYR A 144 -13.38 -26.74 -1.86
CA TYR A 144 -11.94 -26.80 -2.20
C TYR A 144 -11.12 -27.48 -1.08
N LYS A 145 -11.38 -27.14 0.18
CA LYS A 145 -10.66 -27.72 1.33
C LYS A 145 -10.86 -29.23 1.44
N SER A 146 -12.10 -29.70 1.27
CA SER A 146 -12.43 -31.12 1.26
C SER A 146 -11.81 -31.81 0.04
N PHE A 147 -11.87 -31.19 -1.13
CA PHE A 147 -11.23 -31.70 -2.35
C PHE A 147 -9.70 -31.78 -2.24
N GLU A 148 -9.05 -30.77 -1.67
CA GLU A 148 -7.60 -30.74 -1.42
C GLU A 148 -7.19 -31.86 -0.46
N CYS A 149 -7.94 -32.07 0.63
CA CYS A 149 -7.71 -33.19 1.55
C CYS A 149 -7.88 -34.57 0.86
N LEU A 150 -8.88 -34.68 -0.02
CA LEU A 150 -9.10 -35.88 -0.81
C LEU A 150 -7.91 -36.17 -1.71
N MET A 151 -7.49 -35.20 -2.54
CA MET A 151 -6.34 -35.35 -3.43
C MET A 151 -5.02 -35.55 -2.66
N ASN A 152 -4.84 -34.95 -1.49
CA ASN A 152 -3.70 -35.23 -0.62
C ASN A 152 -3.67 -36.67 -0.10
N SER A 153 -4.83 -37.32 0.05
CA SER A 153 -4.94 -38.75 0.35
C SER A 153 -4.47 -39.59 -0.84
N TYR A 154 -4.91 -39.27 -2.07
CA TYR A 154 -4.39 -39.90 -3.30
C TYR A 154 -2.90 -39.67 -3.48
N ALA A 155 -2.38 -38.51 -3.07
CA ALA A 155 -0.98 -38.17 -3.19
C ALA A 155 -0.05 -39.03 -2.32
N GLN A 156 -0.61 -39.77 -1.33
CA GLN A 156 0.13 -40.76 -0.54
C GLN A 156 0.44 -42.05 -1.32
N ILE A 157 -0.26 -42.32 -2.42
CA ILE A 157 0.05 -43.41 -3.35
C ILE A 157 1.14 -42.89 -4.30
N PRO A 158 2.38 -43.41 -4.26
CA PRO A 158 3.49 -42.87 -5.05
C PRO A 158 3.18 -42.76 -6.55
N SER A 159 2.50 -43.76 -7.12
CA SER A 159 2.15 -43.79 -8.54
C SER A 159 1.01 -42.84 -8.93
N ALA A 160 0.16 -42.41 -7.99
CA ALA A 160 -0.91 -41.43 -8.21
C ALA A 160 -0.49 -39.99 -7.91
N SER A 161 0.62 -39.80 -7.17
CA SER A 161 1.00 -38.53 -6.57
C SER A 161 1.11 -37.36 -7.55
N GLY A 162 1.69 -37.58 -8.72
CA GLY A 162 1.78 -36.54 -9.75
C GLY A 162 0.41 -36.09 -10.28
N ILE A 163 -0.52 -37.03 -10.47
CA ILE A 163 -1.87 -36.77 -10.99
C ILE A 163 -2.69 -36.01 -9.94
N ALA A 164 -2.68 -36.48 -8.70
CA ALA A 164 -3.39 -35.85 -7.60
C ALA A 164 -2.91 -34.42 -7.33
N LYS A 165 -1.58 -34.19 -7.35
CA LYS A 165 -1.01 -32.84 -7.23
C LYS A 165 -1.39 -31.93 -8.39
N GLY A 166 -1.45 -32.46 -9.61
CA GLY A 166 -1.96 -31.72 -10.77
C GLY A 166 -3.41 -31.26 -10.58
N TYR A 167 -4.28 -32.13 -10.07
CA TYR A 167 -5.66 -31.76 -9.74
C TYR A 167 -5.75 -30.67 -8.65
N ILE A 168 -4.90 -30.73 -7.61
CA ILE A 168 -4.82 -29.68 -6.58
C ILE A 168 -4.43 -28.34 -7.20
N GLU A 169 -3.39 -28.31 -8.04
CA GLU A 169 -2.89 -27.09 -8.66
C GLU A 169 -3.97 -26.41 -9.52
N VAL A 170 -4.66 -27.18 -10.37
CA VAL A 170 -5.74 -26.65 -11.21
C VAL A 170 -6.96 -26.24 -10.36
N ALA A 171 -7.34 -27.00 -9.33
CA ALA A 171 -8.43 -26.61 -8.43
C ALA A 171 -8.11 -25.33 -7.65
N LYS A 172 -6.88 -25.17 -7.17
CA LYS A 172 -6.43 -23.98 -6.45
C LYS A 172 -6.52 -22.73 -7.31
N SER A 173 -6.14 -22.84 -8.59
CA SER A 173 -6.27 -21.73 -9.54
C SER A 173 -7.74 -21.31 -9.77
N LYS A 174 -8.68 -22.28 -9.75
CA LYS A 174 -10.12 -22.01 -9.85
C LYS A 174 -10.67 -21.35 -8.58
N GLU A 175 -10.28 -21.82 -7.40
CA GLU A 175 -10.69 -21.23 -6.12
C GLU A 175 -10.22 -19.77 -6.00
N GLN A 176 -8.97 -19.51 -6.37
CA GLN A 176 -8.42 -18.15 -6.42
C GLN A 176 -9.16 -17.29 -7.44
N SER A 177 -9.53 -17.84 -8.61
CA SER A 177 -10.30 -17.11 -9.62
C SER A 177 -11.75 -16.82 -9.19
N GLY A 178 -12.38 -17.73 -8.43
CA GLY A 178 -13.73 -17.54 -7.87
C GLY A 178 -13.77 -16.43 -6.84
N SER A 179 -12.81 -16.40 -5.91
CA SER A 179 -12.70 -15.32 -4.91
C SER A 179 -12.37 -13.97 -5.53
N ILE A 180 -11.61 -13.93 -6.64
CA ILE A 180 -11.35 -12.70 -7.39
C ILE A 180 -12.63 -12.11 -8.00
N VAL A 181 -13.49 -12.94 -8.61
CA VAL A 181 -14.76 -12.44 -9.18
C VAL A 181 -15.71 -11.95 -8.08
N ASP A 182 -15.79 -12.66 -6.96
CA ASP A 182 -16.60 -12.23 -5.83
C ASP A 182 -16.12 -10.89 -5.26
N ASN A 183 -14.80 -10.74 -5.08
CA ASN A 183 -14.19 -9.47 -4.64
C ASN A 183 -14.39 -8.35 -5.66
N PHE A 184 -14.27 -8.65 -6.97
CA PHE A 184 -14.56 -7.71 -8.04
C PHE A 184 -16.00 -7.20 -7.94
N VAL A 185 -16.98 -8.11 -7.84
CA VAL A 185 -18.39 -7.77 -7.71
C VAL A 185 -18.63 -6.94 -6.43
N GLN A 186 -18.01 -7.30 -5.31
CA GLN A 186 -18.10 -6.53 -4.08
C GLN A 186 -17.56 -5.10 -4.24
N TYR A 187 -16.40 -4.93 -4.88
CA TYR A 187 -15.86 -3.60 -5.14
C TYR A 187 -16.74 -2.78 -6.08
N VAL A 188 -17.27 -3.39 -7.14
CA VAL A 188 -18.22 -2.73 -8.05
C VAL A 188 -19.48 -2.28 -7.29
N ASN A 189 -20.05 -3.15 -6.44
CA ASN A 189 -21.22 -2.81 -5.62
C ASN A 189 -20.95 -1.69 -4.60
N LYS A 190 -19.69 -1.57 -4.14
CA LYS A 190 -19.22 -0.46 -3.28
C LYS A 190 -18.83 0.80 -4.08
N GLY A 191 -18.92 0.79 -5.41
CA GLY A 191 -18.48 1.89 -6.27
C GLY A 191 -16.96 2.05 -6.38
N LYS A 192 -16.17 1.06 -5.94
CA LYS A 192 -14.70 1.08 -5.95
C LYS A 192 -14.12 0.53 -7.25
N TYR A 193 -14.43 1.19 -8.36
CA TYR A 193 -14.07 0.72 -9.71
C TYR A 193 -12.56 0.59 -9.95
N MET A 194 -11.74 1.49 -9.40
CA MET A 194 -10.28 1.38 -9.48
C MET A 194 -9.80 0.04 -8.90
N LYS A 195 -10.13 -0.25 -7.64
CA LYS A 195 -9.78 -1.51 -6.98
C LYS A 195 -10.34 -2.72 -7.71
N ALA A 196 -11.60 -2.65 -8.16
CA ALA A 196 -12.22 -3.71 -8.94
C ALA A 196 -11.36 -4.05 -10.18
N THR A 197 -11.02 -3.05 -11.01
CA THR A 197 -10.23 -3.31 -12.22
C THR A 197 -8.82 -3.85 -11.93
N MET A 198 -8.17 -3.44 -10.83
CA MET A 198 -6.83 -3.90 -10.48
C MET A 198 -6.78 -5.40 -10.15
N LEU A 199 -7.89 -6.00 -9.73
CA LEU A 199 -8.01 -7.45 -9.51
C LEU A 199 -8.01 -8.26 -10.82
N LEU A 200 -8.36 -7.64 -11.94
CA LEU A 200 -8.60 -8.35 -13.20
C LEU A 200 -7.31 -8.81 -13.88
N LYS A 201 -6.14 -8.29 -13.46
CA LYS A 201 -4.84 -8.70 -13.99
C LYS A 201 -4.56 -10.20 -13.83
N ASP A 202 -5.22 -10.86 -12.88
CA ASP A 202 -4.96 -12.25 -12.47
C ASP A 202 -6.04 -13.24 -12.96
N ILE A 203 -7.02 -12.83 -13.77
CA ILE A 203 -8.12 -13.70 -14.21
C ILE A 203 -7.80 -14.37 -15.55
N SER A 204 -7.97 -15.70 -15.60
CA SER A 204 -7.71 -16.50 -16.82
C SER A 204 -8.89 -17.36 -17.31
N ASN A 205 -10.01 -17.43 -16.57
CA ASN A 205 -11.15 -18.29 -16.92
C ASN A 205 -12.24 -17.58 -17.75
N ALA A 206 -12.68 -18.22 -18.84
CA ALA A 206 -13.69 -17.73 -19.79
C ALA A 206 -15.08 -17.44 -19.19
N SER A 207 -15.55 -18.21 -18.19
CA SER A 207 -16.87 -17.96 -17.58
C SER A 207 -16.90 -16.66 -16.76
N SER A 208 -15.80 -16.35 -16.08
CA SER A 208 -15.63 -15.12 -15.32
C SER A 208 -15.64 -13.88 -16.22
N ILE A 209 -15.06 -14.01 -17.43
CA ILE A 209 -14.98 -12.92 -18.41
C ILE A 209 -16.37 -12.46 -18.88
N VAL A 210 -17.36 -13.36 -19.00
CA VAL A 210 -18.73 -12.98 -19.40
C VAL A 210 -19.37 -12.09 -18.34
N THR A 211 -19.39 -12.52 -17.08
CA THR A 211 -19.94 -11.74 -15.96
C THR A 211 -19.25 -10.37 -15.84
N ILE A 212 -17.92 -10.32 -16.00
CA ILE A 212 -17.15 -9.08 -15.96
C ILE A 212 -17.57 -8.15 -17.11
N LYS A 213 -17.71 -8.67 -18.33
CA LYS A 213 -18.12 -7.88 -19.49
C LYS A 213 -19.52 -7.27 -19.32
N ASP A 214 -20.46 -8.02 -18.77
CA ASP A 214 -21.82 -7.53 -18.51
C ASP A 214 -21.82 -6.39 -17.48
N LEU A 215 -20.99 -6.51 -16.44
CA LEU A 215 -20.80 -5.45 -15.44
C LEU A 215 -20.12 -4.21 -16.04
N PHE A 216 -19.11 -4.39 -16.90
CA PHE A 216 -18.46 -3.30 -17.65
C PHE A 216 -19.45 -2.56 -18.54
N ALA A 217 -20.28 -3.28 -19.29
CA ALA A 217 -21.31 -2.69 -20.14
C ALA A 217 -22.34 -1.89 -19.34
N SER A 218 -22.69 -2.35 -18.14
CA SER A 218 -23.67 -1.69 -17.27
C SER A 218 -23.11 -0.48 -16.52
N ASN A 219 -21.78 -0.36 -16.37
CA ASN A 219 -21.13 0.69 -15.57
C ASN A 219 -19.95 1.35 -16.31
N THR A 220 -20.04 1.49 -17.63
CA THR A 220 -18.91 1.83 -18.51
C THR A 220 -18.15 3.08 -18.07
N ASP A 221 -18.83 4.19 -17.77
CA ASP A 221 -18.16 5.44 -17.40
C ASP A 221 -17.44 5.35 -16.05
N ALA A 222 -18.01 4.62 -15.10
CA ALA A 222 -17.41 4.42 -13.79
C ALA A 222 -16.16 3.52 -13.88
N PHE A 223 -16.18 2.50 -14.75
CA PHE A 223 -14.98 1.71 -15.05
C PHE A 223 -13.91 2.53 -15.74
N LYS A 224 -14.26 3.40 -16.72
CA LYS A 224 -13.28 4.32 -17.33
C LYS A 224 -12.63 5.22 -16.27
N GLN A 225 -13.41 5.81 -15.38
CA GLN A 225 -12.86 6.61 -14.27
C GLN A 225 -11.96 5.78 -13.35
N GLY A 226 -12.36 4.54 -13.03
CA GLY A 226 -11.54 3.61 -12.24
C GLY A 226 -10.21 3.27 -12.90
N ILE A 227 -10.21 3.04 -14.22
CA ILE A 227 -8.99 2.78 -15.01
C ILE A 227 -8.10 4.02 -15.03
N THR A 228 -8.68 5.20 -15.26
CA THR A 228 -7.94 6.47 -15.22
C THR A 228 -7.29 6.67 -13.85
N ALA A 229 -8.00 6.39 -12.77
CA ALA A 229 -7.45 6.49 -11.41
C ALA A 229 -6.32 5.48 -11.17
N ALA A 230 -6.47 4.22 -11.60
CA ALA A 230 -5.43 3.20 -11.48
C ALA A 230 -4.16 3.58 -12.26
N VAL A 231 -4.31 4.09 -13.49
CA VAL A 231 -3.18 4.55 -14.31
C VAL A 231 -2.49 5.75 -13.68
N THR A 232 -3.25 6.67 -13.07
CA THR A 232 -2.67 7.77 -12.30
C THR A 232 -1.85 7.23 -11.11
N GLU A 233 -2.35 6.24 -10.36
CA GLU A 233 -1.58 5.59 -9.28
C GLU A 233 -0.26 5.00 -9.79
N TYR A 234 -0.30 4.22 -10.87
CA TYR A 234 0.92 3.67 -11.49
C TYR A 234 1.89 4.75 -11.94
N MET A 235 1.41 5.89 -12.45
CA MET A 235 2.26 7.04 -12.80
C MET A 235 2.92 7.65 -11.56
N VAL A 236 2.15 7.97 -10.52
CA VAL A 236 2.66 8.69 -9.34
C VAL A 236 3.46 7.80 -8.39
N ARG A 237 3.33 6.48 -8.48
CA ARG A 237 4.21 5.49 -7.82
C ARG A 237 5.40 5.08 -8.69
N TYR A 238 5.42 5.55 -9.94
CA TYR A 238 6.45 5.24 -10.94
C TYR A 238 6.55 3.73 -11.27
N GLU A 239 5.42 3.03 -11.22
CA GLU A 239 5.22 1.61 -11.56
C GLU A 239 4.74 1.46 -13.01
N LEU A 240 5.52 2.02 -13.94
CA LEU A 240 5.07 2.20 -15.33
C LEU A 240 4.94 0.87 -16.10
N ALA A 241 5.73 -0.14 -15.74
CA ALA A 241 5.67 -1.46 -16.36
C ALA A 241 4.43 -2.24 -15.90
N GLU A 242 4.09 -2.13 -14.62
CA GLU A 242 2.90 -2.69 -14.00
C GLU A 242 1.66 -2.03 -14.59
N GLY A 243 1.64 -0.70 -14.73
CA GLY A 243 0.54 0.03 -15.37
C GLY A 243 0.31 -0.40 -16.83
N LYS A 244 1.38 -0.65 -17.58
CA LYS A 244 1.26 -1.19 -18.95
C LYS A 244 0.68 -2.61 -18.96
N SER A 245 1.13 -3.47 -18.05
CA SER A 245 0.65 -4.85 -17.93
C SER A 245 -0.83 -4.89 -17.50
N TYR A 246 -1.21 -4.01 -16.59
CA TYR A 246 -2.59 -3.79 -16.14
C TYR A 246 -3.49 -3.40 -17.33
N LEU A 247 -3.10 -2.41 -18.13
CA LEU A 247 -3.88 -1.99 -19.30
C LEU A 247 -4.03 -3.10 -20.35
N GLU A 248 -3.00 -3.91 -20.56
CA GLU A 248 -3.06 -5.07 -21.46
C GLU A 248 -4.10 -6.10 -20.99
N ALA A 249 -4.15 -6.37 -19.69
CA ALA A 249 -5.08 -7.33 -19.11
C ALA A 249 -6.57 -6.94 -19.24
N LEU A 250 -6.85 -5.65 -19.45
CA LEU A 250 -8.22 -5.14 -19.60
C LEU A 250 -8.73 -5.14 -21.04
N LYS A 251 -7.88 -5.45 -22.03
CA LYS A 251 -8.29 -5.45 -23.44
C LYS A 251 -9.41 -6.44 -23.74
N GLY A 252 -10.31 -6.04 -24.63
CA GLY A 252 -11.45 -6.84 -25.06
C GLY A 252 -12.61 -6.86 -24.07
N LEU A 253 -12.58 -6.05 -23.00
CA LEU A 253 -13.67 -5.86 -22.03
C LEU A 253 -14.69 -4.77 -22.45
N GLY A 254 -14.54 -4.19 -23.65
CA GLY A 254 -15.51 -3.23 -24.21
C GLY A 254 -15.18 -1.75 -23.97
N VAL A 255 -13.99 -1.45 -23.45
CA VAL A 255 -13.48 -0.07 -23.24
C VAL A 255 -12.11 0.16 -23.88
N ASP A 256 -11.80 -0.58 -24.95
CA ASP A 256 -10.48 -0.61 -25.59
C ASP A 256 -9.97 0.76 -26.07
N GLU A 257 -10.84 1.64 -26.55
CA GLU A 257 -10.47 3.01 -26.94
C GLU A 257 -9.97 3.84 -25.74
N HIS A 258 -10.62 3.67 -24.58
CA HIS A 258 -10.18 4.33 -23.35
C HIS A 258 -8.88 3.72 -22.83
N ILE A 259 -8.73 2.38 -22.89
CA ILE A 259 -7.47 1.69 -22.55
C ILE A 259 -6.32 2.22 -23.40
N GLN A 260 -6.52 2.42 -24.71
CA GLN A 260 -5.51 2.99 -25.59
C GLN A 260 -5.18 4.45 -25.21
N THR A 261 -6.19 5.26 -24.88
CA THR A 261 -6.00 6.64 -24.41
C THR A 261 -5.12 6.68 -23.15
N GLU A 262 -5.39 5.79 -22.20
CA GLU A 262 -4.63 5.70 -20.95
C GLU A 262 -3.22 5.12 -21.16
N ALA A 263 -3.04 4.21 -22.13
CA ALA A 263 -1.73 3.72 -22.52
C ALA A 263 -0.86 4.84 -23.13
N ASP A 264 -1.45 5.70 -23.96
CA ASP A 264 -0.78 6.88 -24.53
C ASP A 264 -0.41 7.90 -23.43
N ARG A 265 -1.31 8.11 -22.45
CA ARG A 265 -1.06 8.96 -21.27
C ARG A 265 0.13 8.45 -20.44
N LEU A 266 0.17 7.15 -20.16
CA LEU A 266 1.26 6.49 -19.42
C LEU A 266 2.60 6.61 -20.16
N GLU A 267 2.62 6.39 -21.47
CA GLU A 267 3.84 6.54 -22.29
C GLU A 267 4.31 8.00 -22.39
N ALA A 268 3.40 8.97 -22.45
CA ALA A 268 3.75 10.39 -22.40
C ALA A 268 4.42 10.74 -21.06
N TYR A 269 3.89 10.25 -19.95
CA TYR A 269 4.50 10.43 -18.63
C TYR A 269 5.89 9.77 -18.53
N ARG A 270 6.06 8.55 -19.06
CA ARG A 270 7.38 7.89 -19.14
C ARG A 270 8.39 8.73 -19.92
N LYS A 271 8.01 9.31 -21.07
CA LYS A 271 8.90 10.19 -21.85
C LYS A 271 9.31 11.42 -21.05
N PHE A 272 8.36 12.03 -20.34
CA PHE A 272 8.64 13.15 -19.46
C PHE A 272 9.64 12.79 -18.34
N GLN A 273 9.47 11.64 -17.68
CA GLN A 273 10.32 11.19 -16.57
C GLN A 273 11.70 10.67 -16.99
N ASP A 274 11.85 10.10 -18.20
CA ASP A 274 13.08 9.35 -18.56
C ASP A 274 13.80 9.82 -19.82
N VAL A 275 13.09 10.48 -20.73
CA VAL A 275 13.63 10.79 -22.06
C VAL A 275 13.89 12.28 -22.21
N GLU A 276 12.96 13.11 -21.74
CA GLU A 276 12.99 14.57 -21.91
C GLU A 276 13.77 15.27 -20.78
N LEU A 277 14.94 14.70 -20.46
CA LEU A 277 15.76 15.11 -19.32
C LEU A 277 16.86 16.10 -19.71
N VAL A 278 17.11 17.06 -18.83
CA VAL A 278 18.20 18.03 -18.91
C VAL A 278 19.04 18.00 -17.65
N ASN A 279 20.33 18.30 -17.79
CA ASN A 279 21.23 18.41 -16.64
C ASN A 279 20.83 19.62 -15.77
N CYS A 280 20.71 19.38 -14.47
CA CYS A 280 20.40 20.37 -13.45
C CYS A 280 21.54 20.41 -12.43
N ASN A 281 22.20 21.57 -12.29
CA ASN A 281 23.28 21.74 -11.32
C ASN A 281 22.70 22.04 -9.92
N VAL A 282 22.63 21.01 -9.08
CA VAL A 282 21.97 21.08 -7.78
C VAL A 282 22.63 22.05 -6.80
N THR A 283 23.93 22.32 -6.93
CA THR A 283 24.65 23.26 -6.04
C THR A 283 24.09 24.69 -6.10
N THR A 284 23.32 25.03 -7.14
CA THR A 284 22.72 26.36 -7.33
C THR A 284 21.20 26.33 -7.43
N THR A 285 20.62 25.20 -7.84
CA THR A 285 19.18 25.08 -8.15
C THR A 285 18.39 24.32 -7.11
N LEU A 286 19.01 23.48 -6.29
CA LEU A 286 18.33 22.70 -5.25
C LEU A 286 17.66 23.63 -4.26
N GLU A 287 16.36 23.48 -4.11
CA GLU A 287 15.67 23.97 -2.92
C GLU A 287 15.50 22.82 -1.94
N ASN A 288 15.94 23.02 -0.71
CA ASN A 288 15.77 22.07 0.37
C ASN A 288 14.97 22.76 1.48
N ILE A 289 13.71 22.35 1.65
CA ILE A 289 12.80 22.95 2.61
C ILE A 289 12.31 21.91 3.60
N TYR A 290 11.94 22.39 4.79
CA TYR A 290 11.33 21.53 5.79
C TYR A 290 10.20 22.21 6.56
N THR A 291 9.28 21.40 7.04
CA THR A 291 8.28 21.74 8.06
C THR A 291 8.11 20.52 8.98
N HIS A 292 7.21 20.61 9.95
CA HIS A 292 6.82 19.49 10.81
C HIS A 292 5.43 18.96 10.40
N CYS A 293 4.82 18.12 11.24
CA CYS A 293 3.39 17.81 11.15
C CYS A 293 2.54 19.08 11.08
N LEU A 294 1.34 18.96 10.49
CA LEU A 294 0.44 20.10 10.32
C LEU A 294 -0.47 20.29 11.52
N ILE A 295 -0.87 21.55 11.73
CA ILE A 295 -1.98 21.91 12.60
C ILE A 295 -3.27 21.57 11.86
N ALA A 296 -3.78 20.37 12.12
CA ALA A 296 -4.98 19.81 11.52
C ALA A 296 -6.27 20.57 11.93
N TYR A 297 -6.30 21.10 13.16
CA TYR A 297 -7.45 21.83 13.72
C TYR A 297 -6.99 23.20 14.25
N PRO A 298 -6.80 24.20 13.37
CA PRO A 298 -6.36 25.54 13.75
C PRO A 298 -7.27 26.22 14.78
N GLU A 299 -8.57 25.94 14.73
CA GLU A 299 -9.56 26.44 15.68
C GLU A 299 -9.37 25.91 17.11
N ILE A 300 -8.62 24.81 17.29
CA ILE A 300 -8.21 24.27 18.59
C ILE A 300 -6.84 24.83 18.97
N ASN A 301 -5.85 24.79 18.06
CA ASN A 301 -4.50 25.24 18.38
C ASN A 301 -4.45 26.74 18.70
N PHE A 302 -5.18 27.55 17.93
CA PHE A 302 -5.15 29.02 18.00
C PHE A 302 -6.19 29.61 18.96
N GLN A 303 -6.89 28.79 19.76
CA GLN A 303 -7.83 29.25 20.78
C GLN A 303 -7.19 30.09 21.90
N SER A 304 -5.91 29.87 22.20
CA SER A 304 -5.20 30.59 23.25
C SER A 304 -3.69 30.69 22.98
N LYS A 305 -3.02 31.65 23.64
CA LYS A 305 -1.54 31.73 23.66
C LYS A 305 -0.91 30.41 24.11
N SER A 306 -1.50 29.76 25.10
CA SER A 306 -0.96 28.53 25.69
C SER A 306 -0.89 27.42 24.64
N THR A 307 -1.99 27.16 23.93
CA THR A 307 -2.06 26.13 22.89
C THR A 307 -1.24 26.51 21.65
N TYR A 308 -1.22 27.80 21.27
CA TYR A 308 -0.36 28.31 20.18
C TYR A 308 1.13 28.00 20.44
N ASN A 309 1.62 28.24 21.66
CA ASN A 309 3.03 28.06 22.00
C ASN A 309 3.52 26.60 21.87
N TRP A 310 2.63 25.60 21.81
CA TRP A 310 2.99 24.20 21.65
C TRP A 310 3.28 23.78 20.21
N CYS A 311 2.59 24.37 19.23
CA CYS A 311 2.68 23.93 17.83
C CYS A 311 2.70 25.10 16.83
N GLY A 312 2.04 26.22 17.16
CA GLY A 312 1.88 27.36 16.27
C GLY A 312 3.19 27.98 15.81
N VAL A 313 4.27 27.88 16.58
CA VAL A 313 5.59 28.39 16.15
C VAL A 313 6.22 27.47 15.09
N ASP A 314 6.22 26.16 15.33
CA ASP A 314 6.98 25.21 14.51
C ASP A 314 6.19 24.62 13.34
N CYS A 315 4.86 24.63 13.42
CA CYS A 315 3.97 23.94 12.49
C CYS A 315 3.15 24.92 11.65
N LEU A 316 2.91 24.55 10.39
CA LEU A 316 1.97 25.21 9.50
C LEU A 316 0.56 24.68 9.72
N THR A 317 -0.46 25.43 9.31
CA THR A 317 -1.80 24.85 9.11
C THR A 317 -1.90 24.13 7.76
N VAL A 318 -2.95 23.34 7.59
CA VAL A 318 -3.30 22.70 6.32
C VAL A 318 -3.41 23.72 5.18
N SER A 319 -4.13 24.83 5.41
CA SER A 319 -4.36 25.84 4.37
C SER A 319 -3.06 26.54 3.94
N GLU A 320 -2.18 26.84 4.91
CA GLU A 320 -0.85 27.40 4.69
C GLU A 320 0.02 26.45 3.85
N PHE A 321 0.06 25.17 4.23
CA PHE A 321 0.85 24.16 3.54
C PHE A 321 0.39 23.93 2.09
N VAL A 322 -0.92 23.80 1.86
CA VAL A 322 -1.49 23.64 0.51
C VAL A 322 -1.20 24.86 -0.36
N ALA A 323 -1.27 26.07 0.18
CA ALA A 323 -0.91 27.28 -0.57
C ALA A 323 0.58 27.31 -0.97
N ILE A 324 1.47 26.84 -0.08
CA ILE A 324 2.90 26.70 -0.36
C ILE A 324 3.16 25.65 -1.44
N LEU A 325 2.50 24.47 -1.38
CA LEU A 325 2.63 23.43 -2.41
C LEU A 325 2.23 23.96 -3.79
N ASN A 326 1.10 24.64 -3.89
CA ASN A 326 0.65 25.28 -5.13
C ASN A 326 1.70 26.26 -5.68
N ALA A 327 2.23 27.14 -4.82
CA ALA A 327 3.24 28.11 -5.24
C ALA A 327 4.54 27.44 -5.72
N LEU A 328 4.97 26.35 -5.07
CA LEU A 328 6.14 25.57 -5.50
C LEU A 328 5.89 24.91 -6.87
N TYR A 329 4.72 24.32 -7.07
CA TYR A 329 4.32 23.71 -8.34
C TYR A 329 4.27 24.72 -9.49
N GLU A 330 3.60 25.87 -9.30
CA GLU A 330 3.53 26.96 -10.28
C GLU A 330 4.91 27.49 -10.68
N LYS A 331 5.86 27.46 -9.73
CA LYS A 331 7.25 27.85 -9.97
C LYS A 331 8.08 26.77 -10.63
N GLY A 332 7.51 25.61 -10.94
CA GLY A 332 8.18 24.51 -11.63
C GLY A 332 9.12 23.70 -10.74
N TYR A 333 8.87 23.63 -9.44
CA TYR A 333 9.58 22.66 -8.59
C TYR A 333 9.07 21.24 -8.84
N ILE A 334 9.93 20.25 -8.59
CA ILE A 334 9.62 18.82 -8.64
C ILE A 334 10.26 18.14 -7.44
N ILE A 335 9.50 17.31 -6.71
CA ILE A 335 10.00 16.55 -5.58
C ILE A 335 10.96 15.47 -6.09
N VAL A 336 12.14 15.39 -5.48
CA VAL A 336 13.16 14.38 -5.77
C VAL A 336 13.54 13.62 -4.50
N ASP A 337 13.94 12.36 -4.64
CA ASP A 337 14.44 11.57 -3.51
C ASP A 337 15.84 12.06 -3.07
N ALA A 338 16.02 12.26 -1.77
CA ALA A 338 17.29 12.64 -1.15
C ALA A 338 18.44 11.65 -1.42
N ASN A 339 18.14 10.37 -1.63
CA ASN A 339 19.14 9.35 -1.96
C ASN A 339 19.81 9.60 -3.32
N LEU A 340 19.16 10.31 -4.24
CA LEU A 340 19.75 10.63 -5.57
C LEU A 340 21.00 11.50 -5.48
N PHE A 341 21.24 12.13 -4.33
CA PHE A 341 22.35 13.06 -4.11
C PHE A 341 23.66 12.35 -3.70
N TYR A 342 23.62 11.04 -3.49
CA TYR A 342 24.77 10.22 -3.16
C TYR A 342 24.85 9.01 -4.09
N ASP A 343 25.98 8.87 -4.78
CA ASP A 343 26.31 7.71 -5.60
C ASP A 343 26.99 6.66 -4.72
N ALA A 344 26.21 5.64 -4.35
CA ALA A 344 26.68 4.55 -3.51
C ALA A 344 27.69 3.63 -4.21
N GLU A 345 27.71 3.56 -5.55
CA GLU A 345 28.67 2.71 -6.29
C GLU A 345 30.08 3.29 -6.22
N ASN A 346 30.18 4.62 -6.35
CA ASN A 346 31.46 5.33 -6.38
C ASN A 346 31.81 5.99 -5.04
N ASP A 347 30.91 5.96 -4.04
CA ASP A 347 31.04 6.67 -2.76
C ASP A 347 31.29 8.17 -2.97
N THR A 348 30.46 8.81 -3.82
CA THR A 348 30.62 10.22 -4.21
C THR A 348 29.31 11.00 -4.22
N ILE A 349 29.42 12.33 -4.24
CA ILE A 349 28.29 13.27 -4.32
C ILE A 349 27.79 13.47 -5.75
N ASN A 350 26.48 13.52 -5.92
CA ASN A 350 25.86 13.89 -7.18
C ASN A 350 25.58 15.40 -7.25
N THR A 351 26.48 16.13 -7.91
CA THR A 351 26.34 17.59 -8.11
C THR A 351 25.51 17.96 -9.35
N THR A 352 25.09 16.96 -10.14
CA THR A 352 24.22 17.14 -11.30
C THR A 352 23.17 16.05 -11.33
N LEU A 353 21.89 16.44 -11.40
CA LEU A 353 20.78 15.53 -11.65
C LEU A 353 20.27 15.70 -13.07
N LYS A 354 19.68 14.65 -13.65
CA LYS A 354 18.93 14.74 -14.90
C LYS A 354 17.45 14.81 -14.55
N LEU A 355 16.83 15.95 -14.84
CA LEU A 355 15.42 16.20 -14.50
C LEU A 355 14.63 16.63 -15.75
N PRO A 356 13.30 16.47 -15.75
CA PRO A 356 12.47 16.90 -16.86
C PRO A 356 12.68 18.37 -17.16
N LYS A 357 12.68 18.71 -18.46
CA LYS A 357 12.94 20.08 -18.92
C LYS A 357 12.01 21.09 -18.24
N GLY A 358 12.61 22.12 -17.64
CA GLY A 358 11.88 23.21 -16.97
C GLY A 358 11.60 22.98 -15.49
N LYS A 359 11.90 21.79 -14.95
CA LYS A 359 11.73 21.48 -13.53
C LYS A 359 12.97 21.83 -12.70
N LYS A 360 12.75 22.15 -11.42
CA LYS A 360 13.79 22.46 -10.42
C LYS A 360 13.71 21.46 -9.25
N PRO A 361 14.84 20.90 -8.80
CA PRO A 361 14.83 19.91 -7.73
C PRO A 361 14.37 20.52 -6.41
N LEU A 362 13.46 19.81 -5.74
CA LEU A 362 12.95 20.11 -4.42
C LEU A 362 13.19 18.91 -3.51
N LEU A 363 13.99 19.10 -2.47
CA LEU A 363 13.93 18.24 -1.28
C LEU A 363 12.88 18.81 -0.35
N LEU A 364 11.79 18.06 -0.19
CA LEU A 364 10.70 18.36 0.71
C LEU A 364 10.78 17.40 1.89
N THR A 365 11.09 17.93 3.08
CA THR A 365 11.41 17.12 4.25
C THR A 365 10.55 17.47 5.44
N PHE A 366 10.31 16.48 6.30
CA PHE A 366 9.42 16.62 7.45
C PHE A 366 10.03 16.01 8.70
N ASP A 367 9.99 16.79 9.77
CA ASP A 367 10.56 16.40 11.07
C ASP A 367 9.44 16.05 12.06
N ASP A 368 9.78 15.20 13.04
CA ASP A 368 8.96 14.92 14.22
C ASP A 368 7.57 14.34 13.93
N VAL A 369 7.47 13.44 12.96
CA VAL A 369 6.26 12.62 12.68
C VAL A 369 6.10 11.49 13.71
N THR A 370 6.23 11.84 14.99
CA THR A 370 5.96 10.94 16.12
C THR A 370 4.54 11.07 16.62
N TYR A 371 3.89 12.21 16.36
CA TYR A 371 2.66 12.64 17.03
C TYR A 371 2.81 12.52 18.54
N ASP A 372 3.68 13.40 19.04
CA ASP A 372 4.01 13.57 20.46
C ASP A 372 2.75 13.63 21.30
N SER A 373 2.57 12.64 22.17
CA SER A 373 1.41 12.50 23.06
C SER A 373 1.26 13.69 24.01
N ARG A 374 2.35 14.41 24.29
CA ARG A 374 2.30 15.64 25.07
C ARG A 374 1.59 16.76 24.32
N LYS A 375 1.37 16.64 23.01
CA LYS A 375 0.63 17.59 22.16
C LYS A 375 -0.84 17.19 21.96
N ASP A 376 -1.30 16.11 22.56
CA ASP A 376 -2.69 15.66 22.48
C ASP A 376 -3.68 16.79 22.80
N ASN A 377 -4.81 16.79 22.08
CA ASN A 377 -5.88 17.78 22.19
C ASN A 377 -5.45 19.24 21.91
N ARG A 378 -4.31 19.47 21.23
CA ARG A 378 -3.85 20.82 20.83
C ARG A 378 -4.03 21.12 19.34
N GLY A 379 -4.91 20.38 18.67
CA GLY A 379 -5.24 20.57 17.26
C GLY A 379 -4.28 19.91 16.27
N MET A 380 -3.46 18.97 16.74
CA MET A 380 -2.71 18.02 15.90
C MET A 380 -3.55 16.74 15.70
N ILE A 381 -3.14 15.87 14.77
CA ILE A 381 -3.67 14.49 14.72
C ILE A 381 -2.90 13.58 15.69
N ASP A 382 -3.47 12.42 16.03
CA ASP A 382 -2.91 11.54 17.07
C ASP A 382 -2.03 10.44 16.49
N LYS A 383 -2.43 9.86 15.34
CA LYS A 383 -1.66 8.82 14.65
C LYS A 383 -2.03 8.69 13.18
N LEU A 384 -1.12 8.10 12.41
CA LEU A 384 -1.41 7.57 11.09
C LEU A 384 -2.02 6.17 11.21
N ILE A 385 -2.94 5.85 10.31
CA ILE A 385 -3.55 4.52 10.19
C ILE A 385 -3.67 4.16 8.70
N LEU A 386 -4.01 2.91 8.43
CA LEU A 386 -4.38 2.46 7.09
C LEU A 386 -5.90 2.35 6.99
N ASP A 387 -6.44 2.78 5.85
CA ASP A 387 -7.84 2.52 5.51
C ASP A 387 -8.05 1.07 5.04
N GLU A 388 -9.30 0.71 4.70
CA GLU A 388 -9.64 -0.64 4.21
C GLU A 388 -8.96 -1.00 2.87
N ASP A 389 -8.40 -0.02 2.18
CA ASP A 389 -7.75 -0.15 0.89
C ASP A 389 -6.21 -0.10 1.00
N GLY A 390 -5.67 0.04 2.21
CA GLY A 390 -4.24 0.09 2.51
C GLY A 390 -3.60 1.47 2.30
N TYR A 391 -4.37 2.54 2.12
CA TYR A 391 -3.84 3.90 2.02
C TYR A 391 -3.65 4.53 3.38
N VAL A 392 -2.61 5.36 3.50
CA VAL A 392 -2.34 6.10 4.73
C VAL A 392 -3.36 7.22 4.90
N CYS A 393 -4.04 7.23 6.06
CA CYS A 393 -4.92 8.30 6.50
C CYS A 393 -4.63 8.67 7.97
N THR A 394 -5.26 9.73 8.46
CA THR A 394 -5.04 10.21 9.83
C THR A 394 -6.16 9.76 10.75
N TYR A 395 -5.83 9.60 12.03
CA TYR A 395 -6.77 9.38 13.11
C TYR A 395 -6.65 10.47 14.16
N THR A 396 -7.79 10.93 14.68
CA THR A 396 -7.85 11.84 15.83
C THR A 396 -9.01 11.47 16.74
N LYS A 397 -8.76 11.42 18.04
CA LYS A 397 -9.76 11.31 19.10
C LYS A 397 -9.83 12.61 19.87
N HIS A 398 -10.90 13.36 19.66
CA HIS A 398 -11.12 14.62 20.36
C HIS A 398 -11.47 14.39 21.83
N ALA A 399 -11.24 15.40 22.67
CA ALA A 399 -11.55 15.38 24.10
C ALA A 399 -13.02 15.08 24.44
N ASP A 400 -13.95 15.35 23.52
CA ASP A 400 -15.38 15.02 23.66
C ASP A 400 -15.71 13.56 23.31
N GLY A 401 -14.71 12.76 22.95
CA GLY A 401 -14.81 11.35 22.57
C GLY A 401 -15.10 11.11 21.10
N ARG A 402 -15.25 12.17 20.27
CA ARG A 402 -15.44 12.02 18.82
C ARG A 402 -14.17 11.55 18.15
N GLU A 403 -14.29 10.52 17.33
CA GLU A 403 -13.19 9.98 16.53
C GLU A 403 -13.33 10.43 15.06
N VAL A 404 -12.22 10.81 14.44
CA VAL A 404 -12.15 11.33 13.08
C VAL A 404 -11.08 10.58 12.31
N ILE A 405 -11.46 10.08 11.14
CA ILE A 405 -10.54 9.62 10.11
C ILE A 405 -10.56 10.66 8.98
N SER A 406 -9.40 11.12 8.54
CA SER A 406 -9.30 12.17 7.51
C SER A 406 -8.22 11.90 6.47
N TYR A 407 -8.45 12.45 5.27
CA TYR A 407 -7.57 12.38 4.10
C TYR A 407 -7.11 13.78 3.67
N GLU A 408 -7.33 14.81 4.48
CA GLU A 408 -7.16 16.20 4.05
C GLU A 408 -6.40 17.07 5.06
N ASN A 409 -6.02 16.52 6.23
CA ASN A 409 -5.54 17.32 7.35
C ASN A 409 -4.08 17.07 7.77
N GLU A 410 -3.31 16.34 6.96
CA GLU A 410 -1.88 16.10 7.21
C GLU A 410 -1.11 15.87 5.89
N ILE A 411 0.22 16.07 5.92
CA ILE A 411 1.11 16.04 4.74
C ILE A 411 0.95 14.79 3.87
N PHE A 412 0.68 13.63 4.45
CA PHE A 412 0.64 12.34 3.75
C PHE A 412 -0.49 12.28 2.71
N PRO A 413 -1.76 12.32 3.12
CA PRO A 413 -2.84 12.27 2.16
C PRO A 413 -2.92 13.55 1.31
N ILE A 414 -2.47 14.71 1.81
CA ILE A 414 -2.42 15.96 1.04
C ILE A 414 -1.45 15.85 -0.14
N ILE A 415 -0.21 15.40 0.08
CA ILE A 415 0.77 15.25 -1.01
C ILE A 415 0.31 14.16 -1.98
N ASN A 416 -0.23 13.05 -1.49
CA ASN A 416 -0.79 12.00 -2.35
C ASN A 416 -1.92 12.52 -3.24
N ALA A 417 -2.83 13.34 -2.72
CA ALA A 417 -3.86 14.00 -3.53
C ALA A 417 -3.22 14.96 -4.55
N PHE A 418 -2.26 15.78 -4.10
CA PHE A 418 -1.62 16.78 -4.93
C PHE A 418 -0.86 16.18 -6.13
N VAL A 419 -0.12 15.09 -5.94
CA VAL A 419 0.60 14.43 -7.03
C VAL A 419 -0.32 13.64 -7.95
N ARG A 420 -1.50 13.17 -7.50
CA ARG A 420 -2.52 12.61 -8.40
C ARG A 420 -3.07 13.66 -9.34
N GLU A 421 -3.29 14.88 -8.84
CA GLU A 421 -3.73 16.03 -9.64
C GLU A 421 -2.60 16.57 -10.53
N HIS A 422 -1.36 16.53 -10.03
CA HIS A 422 -0.16 17.03 -10.70
C HIS A 422 0.96 15.96 -10.74
N PRO A 423 0.84 14.91 -11.58
CA PRO A 423 1.83 13.83 -11.63
C PRO A 423 3.24 14.29 -11.99
N ASP A 424 3.36 15.43 -12.67
CA ASP A 424 4.63 16.07 -13.03
C ASP A 424 5.27 16.88 -11.89
N PHE A 425 4.68 16.89 -10.69
CA PHE A 425 5.26 17.45 -9.46
C PHE A 425 6.14 16.45 -8.71
N THR A 426 6.07 15.16 -9.04
CA THR A 426 6.92 14.10 -8.47
C THR A 426 7.90 13.55 -9.50
N PHE A 427 9.16 13.37 -9.10
CA PHE A 427 10.16 12.69 -9.91
C PHE A 427 10.32 11.26 -9.41
N HIS A 428 10.17 10.29 -10.31
CA HIS A 428 10.28 8.85 -10.00
C HIS A 428 9.47 8.41 -8.77
N GLY A 429 8.30 9.04 -8.57
CA GLY A 429 7.36 8.68 -7.51
C GLY A 429 7.68 9.24 -6.11
N SER A 430 8.72 10.05 -5.94
CA SER A 430 9.07 10.62 -4.63
C SER A 430 7.95 11.47 -4.01
N ARG A 431 7.72 11.29 -2.70
CA ARG A 431 6.77 12.08 -1.87
C ARG A 431 7.45 13.05 -0.93
N GLY A 432 8.72 12.80 -0.61
CA GLY A 432 9.50 13.57 0.35
C GLY A 432 10.23 12.66 1.32
N THR A 433 10.93 13.27 2.29
CA THR A 433 11.70 12.56 3.31
C THR A 433 11.17 12.82 4.71
N LEU A 434 10.97 11.78 5.50
CA LEU A 434 10.60 11.86 6.91
C LEU A 434 11.82 11.61 7.78
N PHE A 435 12.14 12.54 8.68
CA PHE A 435 13.17 12.36 9.69
C PHE A 435 12.54 11.93 11.02
N PHE A 436 12.69 10.65 11.34
CA PHE A 436 12.10 10.07 12.55
C PHE A 436 13.04 10.17 13.74
N THR A 437 12.47 10.56 14.88
CA THR A 437 13.08 10.38 16.20
C THR A 437 12.50 9.14 16.90
N GLY A 438 13.18 8.64 17.94
CA GLY A 438 12.68 7.56 18.79
C GLY A 438 12.07 8.02 20.12
N PHE A 439 11.99 9.34 20.34
CA PHE A 439 11.67 9.93 21.65
C PHE A 439 10.28 9.53 22.18
N ASP A 440 9.27 9.51 21.31
CA ASP A 440 7.88 9.18 21.66
C ASP A 440 7.25 8.30 20.56
N GLY A 441 8.05 7.32 20.11
CA GLY A 441 7.64 6.40 19.06
C GLY A 441 7.64 7.03 17.67
N ILE A 442 6.94 6.40 16.71
CA ILE A 442 6.86 6.88 15.33
C ILE A 442 5.44 6.76 14.79
N CYS A 443 5.03 7.67 13.91
CA CYS A 443 3.71 7.66 13.26
C CYS A 443 2.51 7.63 14.23
N GLY A 444 2.73 7.95 15.52
CA GLY A 444 1.71 7.95 16.59
C GLY A 444 1.65 6.65 17.38
N TYR A 445 2.53 5.70 17.07
CA TYR A 445 2.66 4.40 17.73
C TYR A 445 3.79 4.44 18.76
N ARG A 446 3.53 3.96 19.97
CA ARG A 446 4.47 3.96 21.09
C ARG A 446 5.47 2.80 20.98
N THR A 447 6.39 2.93 20.03
CA THR A 447 7.42 1.93 19.71
C THR A 447 8.68 2.04 20.56
N GLN A 448 8.83 3.10 21.35
CA GLN A 448 9.96 3.33 22.24
C GLN A 448 10.00 2.30 23.37
N SER A 449 11.19 1.88 23.79
CA SER A 449 11.31 0.88 24.87
C SER A 449 10.86 1.38 26.25
N ASN A 450 10.86 2.70 26.48
CA ASN A 450 10.44 3.29 27.74
C ASN A 450 9.39 4.38 27.48
N PRO A 451 8.25 4.35 28.16
CA PRO A 451 7.30 5.47 28.14
C PRO A 451 7.98 6.78 28.54
N ILE A 452 7.50 7.89 27.99
CA ILE A 452 8.06 9.23 28.24
C ILE A 452 7.67 9.76 29.63
N ASP A 453 6.55 9.30 30.19
CA ASP A 453 6.09 9.63 31.54
C ASP A 453 5.16 8.54 32.15
N ASP A 454 4.74 8.77 33.40
CA ASP A 454 3.85 7.86 34.13
C ASP A 454 2.44 7.78 33.53
N ASN A 455 1.99 8.80 32.80
CA ASN A 455 0.66 8.78 32.18
C ASN A 455 0.66 7.85 30.98
N GLU A 456 1.68 7.93 30.13
CA GLU A 456 1.85 6.99 29.02
C GLU A 456 2.02 5.56 29.56
N ALA A 457 2.81 5.36 30.62
CA ALA A 457 2.98 4.05 31.24
C ALA A 457 1.65 3.44 31.73
N GLN A 458 0.71 4.26 32.20
CA GLN A 458 -0.63 3.82 32.65
C GLN A 458 -1.55 3.36 31.51
N LEU A 459 -1.26 3.73 30.25
CA LEU A 459 -2.02 3.25 29.10
C LEU A 459 -1.86 1.73 28.91
N GLY A 460 -0.77 1.15 29.43
CA GLY A 460 -0.55 -0.31 29.40
C GLY A 460 -0.49 -0.88 27.98
N LEU A 461 -0.05 -0.08 27.01
CA LEU A 461 0.03 -0.47 25.61
C LEU A 461 1.03 -1.63 25.43
N ASP A 462 0.68 -2.58 24.57
CA ASP A 462 1.61 -3.62 24.15
C ASP A 462 2.54 -3.07 23.06
N ARG A 463 3.78 -2.79 23.44
CA ARG A 463 4.82 -2.28 22.53
C ARG A 463 5.00 -3.16 21.28
N GLN A 464 4.83 -4.47 21.37
CA GLN A 464 4.99 -5.34 20.19
C GLN A 464 3.88 -5.12 19.18
N SER A 465 2.63 -5.00 19.64
CA SER A 465 1.49 -4.63 18.78
C SER A 465 1.70 -3.26 18.12
N GLU A 466 2.15 -2.26 18.88
CA GLU A 466 2.46 -0.92 18.34
C GLU A 466 3.54 -0.97 17.24
N ILE A 467 4.57 -1.81 17.41
CA ILE A 467 5.61 -2.01 16.37
C ILE A 467 5.04 -2.69 15.12
N ILE A 468 4.15 -3.66 15.27
CA ILE A 468 3.53 -4.38 14.13
C ILE A 468 2.68 -3.40 13.31
N GLU A 469 1.85 -2.59 13.96
CA GLU A 469 1.00 -1.61 13.28
C GLU A 469 1.84 -0.48 12.65
N ALA A 470 2.86 0.02 13.35
CA ALA A 470 3.77 1.02 12.80
C ALA A 470 4.49 0.51 11.54
N LYS A 471 4.90 -0.78 11.51
CA LYS A 471 5.53 -1.39 10.32
C LYS A 471 4.60 -1.40 9.12
N GLN A 472 3.30 -1.64 9.30
CA GLN A 472 2.32 -1.60 8.21
C GLN A 472 2.19 -0.19 7.63
N VAL A 473 2.12 0.84 8.49
CA VAL A 473 2.09 2.23 8.04
C VAL A 473 3.37 2.62 7.31
N ILE A 474 4.53 2.24 7.83
CA ILE A 474 5.83 2.49 7.19
C ILE A 474 5.96 1.79 5.83
N GLU A 475 5.44 0.57 5.70
CA GLU A 475 5.40 -0.15 4.42
C GLU A 475 4.52 0.60 3.41
N ALA A 476 3.31 1.02 3.81
CA ALA A 476 2.43 1.80 2.95
C ALA A 476 3.05 3.14 2.52
N LEU A 477 3.71 3.85 3.45
CA LEU A 477 4.46 5.08 3.14
C LEU A 477 5.58 4.81 2.14
N ARG A 478 6.33 3.71 2.30
CA ARG A 478 7.39 3.32 1.37
C ARG A 478 6.83 3.06 -0.02
N ASP A 479 5.74 2.31 -0.11
CA ASP A 479 5.07 1.98 -1.37
C ASP A 479 4.49 3.24 -2.05
N GLU A 480 4.09 4.25 -1.28
CA GLU A 480 3.64 5.55 -1.79
C GLU A 480 4.79 6.41 -2.34
N GLY A 481 6.04 6.12 -1.98
CA GLY A 481 7.24 6.83 -2.43
C GLY A 481 7.88 7.74 -1.37
N TRP A 482 7.64 7.49 -0.09
CA TRP A 482 8.30 8.19 1.01
C TRP A 482 9.68 7.60 1.32
N THR A 483 10.62 8.48 1.63
CA THR A 483 11.97 8.12 2.09
C THR A 483 12.11 8.42 3.58
N PHE A 484 12.93 7.66 4.30
CA PHE A 484 13.10 7.79 5.76
C PHE A 484 14.53 8.14 6.13
N GLY A 485 14.70 8.94 7.17
CA GLY A 485 15.99 9.35 7.73
C GLY A 485 15.96 9.40 9.25
N SER A 486 17.14 9.49 9.86
CA SER A 486 17.26 9.64 11.32
C SER A 486 17.18 11.10 11.75
N HIS A 487 16.43 11.37 12.81
CA HIS A 487 16.47 12.61 13.57
C HIS A 487 17.02 12.42 14.98
N SER A 488 18.01 11.52 15.14
CA SER A 488 18.51 11.00 16.42
C SER A 488 17.45 10.23 17.22
N TYR A 489 17.83 9.52 18.29
CA TYR A 489 16.86 8.82 19.12
C TYR A 489 16.13 9.76 20.09
N LYS A 490 16.87 10.57 20.86
CA LYS A 490 16.28 11.42 21.91
C LYS A 490 15.79 12.77 21.42
N HIS A 491 16.02 13.12 20.16
CA HIS A 491 15.80 14.47 19.64
C HIS A 491 16.42 15.56 20.55
N SER A 492 17.68 15.35 20.96
CA SER A 492 18.41 16.25 21.86
C SER A 492 19.43 17.09 21.08
N ARG A 493 19.78 18.27 21.61
CA ARG A 493 20.89 19.07 21.08
C ARG A 493 22.19 18.28 21.15
N MET A 494 22.65 17.78 20.00
CA MET A 494 23.72 16.80 19.96
C MET A 494 25.06 17.39 20.37
N SER A 495 25.27 18.71 20.25
CA SER A 495 26.48 19.37 20.75
C SER A 495 26.66 19.28 22.26
N ASN A 496 25.57 19.02 22.99
CA ASN A 496 25.57 18.96 24.46
C ASN A 496 25.82 17.53 24.97
N LEU A 497 25.89 16.53 24.09
CA LEU A 497 26.08 15.14 24.48
C LEU A 497 27.56 14.82 24.68
N SER A 498 27.85 13.99 25.67
CA SER A 498 29.16 13.32 25.75
C SER A 498 29.31 12.32 24.59
N ALA A 499 30.53 11.99 24.20
CA ALA A 499 30.79 11.00 23.13
C ALA A 499 30.09 9.66 23.36
N SER A 500 30.01 9.18 24.61
CA SER A 500 29.30 7.92 24.93
C SER A 500 27.80 8.07 24.81
N SER A 501 27.23 9.19 25.28
CA SER A 501 25.80 9.49 25.14
C SER A 501 25.39 9.66 23.68
N PHE A 502 26.23 10.30 22.87
CA PHE A 502 26.02 10.44 21.43
C PHE A 502 25.94 9.07 20.75
N ARG A 503 26.96 8.22 20.95
CA ARG A 503 27.01 6.87 20.35
C ARG A 503 25.86 6.00 20.82
N SER A 504 25.49 6.09 22.10
CA SER A 504 24.33 5.38 22.64
C SER A 504 23.02 5.85 22.02
N ASP A 505 22.88 7.14 21.74
CA ASP A 505 21.71 7.69 21.07
C ASP A 505 21.61 7.18 19.63
N THR A 506 22.71 7.25 18.87
CA THR A 506 22.79 6.71 17.50
C THR A 506 22.45 5.22 17.46
N ASN A 507 23.08 4.41 18.31
CA ASN A 507 22.85 2.96 18.33
C ASN A 507 21.40 2.62 18.66
N ARG A 508 20.81 3.34 19.61
CA ARG A 508 19.41 3.13 19.99
C ARG A 508 18.45 3.51 18.87
N TRP A 509 18.74 4.56 18.11
CA TRP A 509 17.97 4.88 16.91
C TRP A 509 18.02 3.73 15.91
N LEU A 510 19.21 3.18 15.63
CA LEU A 510 19.37 2.05 14.70
C LEU A 510 18.62 0.80 15.18
N GLU A 511 18.71 0.48 16.47
CA GLU A 511 18.10 -0.70 17.08
C GLU A 511 16.57 -0.62 17.17
N GLU A 512 16.00 0.57 17.47
CA GLU A 512 14.56 0.73 17.69
C GLU A 512 13.84 1.29 16.47
N VAL A 513 14.28 2.44 15.94
CA VAL A 513 13.61 3.13 14.83
C VAL A 513 14.06 2.54 13.49
N GLY A 514 15.37 2.36 13.30
CA GLY A 514 15.96 1.75 12.10
C GLY A 514 15.41 0.34 11.83
N ALA A 515 15.17 -0.44 12.88
CA ALA A 515 14.54 -1.78 12.76
C ALA A 515 13.08 -1.76 12.26
N ILE A 516 12.44 -0.60 12.23
CA ILE A 516 11.08 -0.40 11.70
C ILE A 516 11.14 0.24 10.30
N VAL A 517 11.92 1.31 10.15
CA VAL A 517 11.95 2.11 8.90
C VAL A 517 12.90 1.56 7.84
N GLY A 518 13.84 0.70 8.23
CA GLY A 518 14.88 0.14 7.38
C GLY A 518 16.17 0.96 7.36
N ASP A 519 17.18 0.45 6.65
CA ASP A 519 18.46 1.12 6.50
C ASP A 519 18.30 2.46 5.77
N THR A 520 19.09 3.45 6.17
CA THR A 520 19.08 4.77 5.55
C THR A 520 20.45 5.43 5.61
N ILE A 521 20.75 6.23 4.59
CA ILE A 521 21.93 7.08 4.55
C ILE A 521 21.65 8.51 5.07
N LEU A 522 20.40 8.82 5.45
CA LEU A 522 19.96 10.18 5.72
C LEU A 522 19.96 10.47 7.22
N PHE A 523 20.59 11.56 7.63
CA PHE A 523 20.64 12.01 9.02
C PHE A 523 20.38 13.51 9.12
N CYS A 524 19.33 13.90 9.84
CA CYS A 524 19.09 15.30 10.18
C CYS A 524 19.53 15.59 11.61
N TRP A 525 20.39 16.60 11.77
CA TRP A 525 20.79 17.10 13.08
C TRP A 525 19.57 17.68 13.83
N PRO A 526 19.18 17.15 15.01
CA PRO A 526 18.14 17.75 15.85
C PRO A 526 18.37 19.24 16.05
N TYR A 527 17.32 20.06 15.89
CA TYR A 527 17.40 21.52 15.95
C TYR A 527 18.38 22.18 14.97
N GLY A 528 18.84 21.45 13.95
CA GLY A 528 19.97 21.86 13.10
C GLY A 528 21.30 21.98 13.85
N ASP A 529 21.39 21.42 15.06
CA ASP A 529 22.55 21.58 15.94
C ASP A 529 23.70 20.66 15.53
N HIS A 530 24.52 21.17 14.62
CA HIS A 530 25.78 20.57 14.21
C HIS A 530 26.99 21.30 14.83
N GLY A 531 26.81 21.95 15.99
CA GLY A 531 27.87 22.64 16.76
C GLY A 531 28.64 23.69 15.98
N GLY A 532 27.97 24.52 15.18
CA GLY A 532 28.62 25.54 14.33
C GLY A 532 29.49 24.95 13.20
N GLY A 533 29.41 23.64 12.97
CA GLY A 533 30.19 22.91 11.96
C GLY A 533 31.36 22.12 12.54
N GLU A 534 31.64 22.27 13.85
CA GLU A 534 32.70 21.52 14.51
C GLU A 534 32.33 20.05 14.72
N LEU A 535 31.05 19.75 14.99
CA LEU A 535 30.61 18.36 15.08
C LEU A 535 30.82 17.62 13.76
N ARG A 536 30.60 18.27 12.61
CA ARG A 536 30.69 17.67 11.27
C ARG A 536 32.10 17.23 10.86
N LYS A 537 33.10 17.46 11.72
CA LYS A 537 34.52 17.14 11.49
C LYS A 537 35.13 16.29 12.60
N ASN A 538 34.32 15.88 13.59
CA ASN A 538 34.81 15.20 14.77
C ASN A 538 34.60 13.68 14.70
N ALA A 539 34.99 12.99 15.77
CA ALA A 539 34.90 11.53 15.86
C ALA A 539 33.44 11.02 15.95
N GLU A 540 32.50 11.86 16.39
CA GLU A 540 31.07 11.56 16.48
C GLU A 540 30.40 11.63 15.10
N HIS A 541 30.73 12.62 14.27
CA HIS A 541 30.29 12.64 12.86
C HIS A 541 30.84 11.46 12.09
N LYS A 542 32.14 11.15 12.25
CA LYS A 542 32.70 9.92 11.67
C LYS A 542 31.97 8.67 12.17
N TYR A 543 31.54 8.65 13.43
CA TYR A 543 30.75 7.53 13.94
C TYR A 543 29.39 7.40 13.25
N LEU A 544 28.67 8.49 13.00
CA LEU A 544 27.46 8.46 12.18
C LEU A 544 27.78 7.91 10.77
N PHE A 545 28.86 8.41 10.15
CA PHE A 545 29.27 7.98 8.82
C PHE A 545 29.59 6.48 8.74
N ASP A 546 30.33 5.96 9.72
CA ASP A 546 30.70 4.54 9.82
C ASP A 546 29.48 3.64 10.08
N ASN A 547 28.38 4.19 10.61
CA ASN A 547 27.12 3.48 10.83
C ASN A 547 26.11 3.67 9.67
N GLY A 548 26.58 4.07 8.49
CA GLY A 548 25.78 4.05 7.26
C GLY A 548 25.24 5.40 6.81
N PHE A 549 25.22 6.43 7.67
CA PHE A 549 24.76 7.77 7.26
C PHE A 549 25.75 8.44 6.30
N LYS A 550 25.28 8.98 5.18
CA LYS A 550 26.09 9.64 4.15
C LYS A 550 25.62 11.05 3.83
N PHE A 551 24.34 11.36 4.04
CA PHE A 551 23.77 12.68 3.78
C PHE A 551 23.23 13.29 5.07
N PHE A 552 23.86 14.39 5.47
CA PHE A 552 23.58 15.12 6.69
C PHE A 552 22.81 16.42 6.41
N PHE A 553 21.83 16.72 7.27
CA PHE A 553 20.94 17.88 7.09
C PHE A 553 20.99 18.80 8.30
N GLY A 554 21.21 20.10 8.05
CA GLY A 554 21.12 21.17 9.06
C GLY A 554 19.95 22.12 8.79
N CYS A 555 19.93 23.24 9.52
CA CYS A 555 18.96 24.31 9.31
C CYS A 555 19.69 25.57 8.82
N GLY A 556 19.24 26.13 7.70
CA GLY A 556 19.84 27.33 7.11
C GLY A 556 18.93 28.01 6.10
N ALA A 557 19.03 29.33 6.00
CA ALA A 557 18.17 30.12 5.11
C ALA A 557 18.64 30.15 3.64
N LYS A 558 19.89 29.75 3.38
CA LYS A 558 20.48 29.76 2.04
C LYS A 558 20.52 28.36 1.45
N ARG A 559 20.51 28.27 0.12
CA ARG A 559 20.85 27.03 -0.58
C ARG A 559 22.30 26.67 -0.26
N PHE A 560 22.50 25.61 0.50
CA PHE A 560 23.81 25.05 0.79
C PHE A 560 23.78 23.55 0.54
N TYR A 561 24.74 23.07 -0.24
CA TYR A 561 24.92 21.66 -0.56
C TYR A 561 26.39 21.43 -0.93
N ALA A 562 27.10 20.60 -0.16
CA ALA A 562 28.53 20.36 -0.37
C ALA A 562 28.99 19.02 0.21
N ASN A 563 30.14 18.53 -0.24
CA ASN A 563 30.89 17.50 0.46
C ASN A 563 31.37 18.02 1.81
N GLU A 564 31.41 17.14 2.81
CA GLU A 564 32.17 17.40 4.01
C GLU A 564 33.67 17.49 3.71
N THR A 565 34.36 18.39 4.40
CA THR A 565 35.77 18.71 4.10
C THR A 565 36.73 17.54 4.35
N ASP A 566 36.34 16.61 5.20
CA ASP A 566 37.09 15.40 5.53
C ASP A 566 36.67 14.18 4.67
N GLY A 567 35.72 14.35 3.75
CA GLY A 567 35.17 13.30 2.90
C GLY A 567 34.13 12.40 3.57
N ASN A 568 33.75 12.65 4.83
CA ASN A 568 32.78 11.83 5.56
C ASN A 568 31.33 12.23 5.21
N GLY A 569 30.98 12.11 3.93
CA GLY A 569 29.63 12.33 3.42
C GLY A 569 29.37 13.74 2.89
N ILE A 570 28.08 14.07 2.79
CA ILE A 570 27.57 15.28 2.16
C ILE A 570 26.64 16.02 3.11
N PHE A 571 26.59 17.34 3.01
CA PHE A 571 25.77 18.17 3.89
C PHE A 571 24.93 19.18 3.11
N SER A 572 23.68 19.34 3.53
CA SER A 572 22.77 20.37 3.04
C SER A 572 22.12 21.12 4.18
N ASP A 573 21.99 22.43 4.04
CA ASP A 573 21.06 23.20 4.85
C ASP A 573 19.64 23.00 4.33
N ARG A 574 18.67 23.05 5.26
CA ARG A 574 17.25 23.05 4.98
C ARG A 574 16.61 24.36 5.44
N LYS A 575 15.77 24.93 4.59
CA LYS A 575 15.04 26.18 4.85
C LYS A 575 13.72 25.88 5.55
N ALA A 576 13.54 26.45 6.73
CA ALA A 576 12.34 26.25 7.55
C ALA A 576 11.13 26.95 6.93
N ILE A 577 10.06 26.23 6.62
CA ILE A 577 8.76 26.79 6.26
C ILE A 577 7.80 26.52 7.43
N THR A 578 7.86 27.36 8.46
CA THR A 578 7.14 27.18 9.72
C THR A 578 6.32 28.43 10.07
N GLY A 579 5.45 28.34 11.08
CA GLY A 579 4.72 29.50 11.60
C GLY A 579 5.65 30.64 12.04
N GLU A 580 6.81 30.31 12.60
CA GLU A 580 7.86 31.28 12.95
C GLU A 580 8.41 32.01 11.73
N ALA A 581 8.72 31.28 10.64
CA ALA A 581 9.21 31.88 9.41
C ALA A 581 8.18 32.85 8.80
N LEU A 582 6.89 32.49 8.84
CA LEU A 582 5.80 33.39 8.44
C LEU A 582 5.78 34.65 9.30
N HIS A 583 5.94 34.50 10.63
CA HIS A 583 5.95 35.62 11.56
C HIS A 583 7.13 36.59 11.34
N TYR A 584 8.35 36.09 11.16
CA TYR A 584 9.49 36.97 10.85
C TYR A 584 9.28 37.69 9.51
N TYR A 585 8.65 37.04 8.54
CA TYR A 585 8.28 37.71 7.31
C TYR A 585 7.26 38.84 7.56
N SER A 586 6.18 38.60 8.31
CA SER A 586 5.15 39.63 8.57
C SER A 586 5.70 40.84 9.34
N LEU A 587 6.69 40.63 10.19
CA LEU A 587 7.39 41.71 10.91
C LEU A 587 8.38 42.50 10.04
N GLY A 588 8.55 42.12 8.76
CA GLY A 588 9.40 42.86 7.82
C GLY A 588 10.89 42.55 7.95
N TYR A 589 11.26 41.39 8.52
CA TYR A 589 12.67 41.00 8.60
C TYR A 589 13.23 40.78 7.20
N LYS A 590 14.13 41.67 6.78
CA LYS A 590 14.65 41.71 5.40
C LYS A 590 15.22 40.38 4.93
N THR A 591 15.92 39.65 5.80
CA THR A 591 16.49 38.34 5.49
C THR A 591 15.40 37.33 5.12
N TYR A 592 14.33 37.23 5.90
CA TYR A 592 13.21 36.33 5.60
C TYR A 592 12.46 36.76 4.34
N ILE A 593 12.29 38.05 4.10
CA ILE A 593 11.69 38.51 2.84
C ILE A 593 12.53 38.06 1.64
N GLN A 594 13.84 38.32 1.68
CA GLN A 594 14.74 37.98 0.56
C GLN A 594 14.82 36.48 0.31
N GLU A 595 14.85 35.67 1.37
CA GLU A 595 15.06 34.23 1.26
C GLU A 595 13.76 33.45 0.96
N TYR A 596 12.57 34.05 1.10
CA TYR A 596 11.29 33.34 0.93
C TYR A 596 10.43 33.87 -0.22
N SER A 597 10.50 35.17 -0.56
CA SER A 597 9.61 35.77 -1.57
C SER A 597 9.72 35.16 -2.97
N TYR A 598 10.81 34.46 -3.29
CA TYR A 598 10.90 33.74 -4.56
C TYR A 598 10.16 32.40 -4.56
N LEU A 599 9.87 31.81 -3.40
CA LEU A 599 9.17 30.53 -3.22
C LEU A 599 7.65 30.68 -3.17
N PHE A 600 7.15 31.70 -2.50
CA PHE A 600 5.72 32.03 -2.40
C PHE A 600 5.56 33.48 -1.94
N ASP A 601 4.35 34.04 -2.01
CA ASP A 601 4.02 35.30 -1.34
C ASP A 601 3.57 34.99 0.09
N PRO A 602 4.38 35.24 1.12
CA PRO A 602 4.02 34.89 2.48
C PRO A 602 2.87 35.75 3.04
N ASN A 603 2.48 36.85 2.38
CA ASN A 603 1.29 37.61 2.78
C ASN A 603 -0.02 36.93 2.34
N SER A 604 0.01 36.12 1.28
CA SER A 604 -1.19 35.50 0.70
C SER A 604 -1.54 34.14 1.31
N ILE A 605 -0.66 33.58 2.16
CA ILE A 605 -0.81 32.21 2.67
C ILE A 605 -1.31 32.11 4.12
N TRP A 606 -1.42 33.24 4.83
CA TRP A 606 -1.80 33.22 6.25
C TRP A 606 -3.17 32.58 6.46
N ASP A 607 -3.21 31.59 7.34
CA ASP A 607 -4.49 31.06 7.82
C ASP A 607 -5.26 32.16 8.58
N PRO A 608 -6.55 32.37 8.29
CA PRO A 608 -7.38 33.32 9.02
C PRO A 608 -7.35 33.12 10.55
N TYR A 609 -7.26 31.88 11.03
CA TYR A 609 -7.16 31.59 12.46
C TYR A 609 -5.81 32.02 13.08
N ARG A 610 -4.75 32.13 12.27
CA ARG A 610 -3.43 32.59 12.72
C ARG A 610 -3.31 34.13 12.76
N LEU A 611 -4.17 34.86 12.06
CA LEU A 611 -4.10 36.34 11.97
C LEU A 611 -4.00 37.06 13.34
N PRO A 612 -4.69 36.65 14.43
CA PRO A 612 -4.51 37.25 15.75
C PRO A 612 -3.09 37.15 16.31
N TYR A 613 -2.29 36.21 15.80
CA TYR A 613 -0.90 35.95 16.19
C TYR A 613 0.13 36.63 15.27
N LYS A 614 -0.32 37.30 14.20
CA LYS A 614 0.55 37.87 13.15
C LYS A 614 1.52 38.96 13.62
N SER A 615 1.18 39.74 14.65
CA SER A 615 1.95 40.92 15.10
C SER A 615 2.29 40.97 16.59
N ASN A 616 1.65 40.15 17.42
CA ASN A 616 1.65 40.30 18.88
C ASN A 616 2.38 39.16 19.62
N TYR A 617 2.93 38.20 18.89
CA TYR A 617 3.48 36.96 19.46
C TYR A 617 4.84 36.64 18.83
N LEU A 618 5.83 37.47 19.13
CA LEU A 618 7.19 36.95 19.28
C LEU A 618 7.21 36.19 20.61
N PRO A 619 7.72 34.96 20.70
CA PRO A 619 8.00 34.39 21.99
C PRO A 619 8.98 35.33 22.71
N GLU A 620 8.50 36.01 23.76
CA GLU A 620 9.39 36.50 24.80
C GLU A 620 10.14 35.27 25.30
N GLU A 621 11.44 35.19 25.00
CA GLU A 621 12.37 34.13 25.42
C GLU A 621 12.44 32.82 24.59
N VAL A 622 12.53 32.91 23.26
CA VAL A 622 13.43 31.95 22.56
C VAL A 622 14.71 32.72 22.24
N GLY A 623 15.71 32.54 23.10
CA GLY A 623 16.99 33.23 22.99
C GLY A 623 17.60 33.05 21.59
N VAL A 624 17.53 34.10 20.79
CA VAL A 624 18.46 34.30 19.70
C VAL A 624 19.85 34.40 20.34
N LYS A 625 20.58 33.30 20.29
CA LYS A 625 22.04 33.24 20.37
C LYS A 625 22.54 32.49 19.17
#